data_AF-A0A955R1B3-F1
#
_entry.id   AF-A0A955R1B3-F1
#
_cell.length_a   1.000
_cell.length_b   1.000
_cell.length_c   1.000
_cell.angle_alpha   90.00
_cell.angle_beta   90.00
_cell.angle_gamma   90.00
#
_symmetry.space_group_name_H-M   'P 1'
#
loop_
_entity.id
_entity.type
_entity.pdbx_description
1 polymer ?
#
loop_
_entity_poly.entity_id
_entity_poly.type
_entity_poly.pdbx_seq_one_letter_code
_entity_poly.pdbx_strand_id
1 'polypeptide(L)'
;MANFINFFAYDELIMPEVFASLGLEARAKFNVTLSAYKMVFHKIPKDPENYKEGEGCPTIIPTDSNIGMMEGVLYEIDETLLPKVDEHYGHPNEYQRKKMRFTKHDFTFVNGFVYIAQIEHTDSRLLPSQAQLDRYRPARKVMTRLYFSRMVTQATVEEPHKRRP
;
A
#
# COMPACT_ATOMS: atom_id res chain seq x y z
N MET A 1 15.69 -14.77 20.95
CA MET A 1 14.38 -14.15 21.24
C MET A 1 13.89 -13.58 19.93
N ALA A 2 12.64 -13.85 19.53
CA ALA A 2 12.08 -13.24 18.33
C ALA A 2 11.89 -11.74 18.60
N ASN A 3 12.60 -10.91 17.84
CA ASN A 3 12.34 -9.47 17.81
C ASN A 3 11.19 -9.24 16.84
N PHE A 4 10.13 -8.57 17.29
CA PHE A 4 8.99 -8.27 16.45
C PHE A 4 9.02 -6.80 16.03
N ILE A 5 8.66 -6.57 14.78
CA ILE A 5 8.50 -5.24 14.20
C ILE A 5 7.11 -5.12 13.58
N ASN A 6 6.64 -3.88 13.43
CA ASN A 6 5.39 -3.61 12.74
C ASN A 6 5.68 -3.20 11.28
N PHE A 7 5.04 -3.86 10.33
CA PHE A 7 5.06 -3.54 8.91
C PHE A 7 3.65 -3.14 8.45
N PHE A 8 3.51 -1.99 7.80
CA PHE A 8 2.24 -1.48 7.29
C PHE A 8 2.12 -1.75 5.78
N ALA A 9 1.14 -2.58 5.43
CA ALA A 9 0.73 -2.83 4.05
C ALA A 9 -0.45 -1.94 3.67
N TYR A 10 -0.42 -1.40 2.45
CA TYR A 10 -1.52 -0.66 1.83
C TYR A 10 -1.85 -1.12 0.41
N ASP A 11 -0.97 -1.94 -0.17
CA ASP A 11 -1.09 -2.52 -1.51
C ASP A 11 -1.69 -3.94 -1.41
N GLU A 12 -1.38 -4.83 -2.36
CA GLU A 12 -1.90 -6.19 -2.36
C GLU A 12 -1.54 -6.98 -1.09
N LEU A 13 -0.49 -6.58 -0.34
CA LEU A 13 -0.11 -7.24 0.91
C LEU A 13 -1.08 -7.04 2.07
N ILE A 14 -2.13 -6.21 1.92
CA ILE A 14 -3.26 -6.18 2.84
C ILE A 14 -4.07 -7.49 2.82
N MET A 15 -3.96 -8.27 1.75
CA MET A 15 -4.62 -9.55 1.58
C MET A 15 -3.76 -10.64 2.24
N PRO A 16 -4.24 -11.31 3.30
CA PRO A 16 -3.46 -12.32 4.03
C PRO A 16 -2.96 -13.46 3.14
N GLU A 17 -3.69 -13.80 2.09
CA GLU A 17 -3.34 -14.85 1.15
C GLU A 17 -2.12 -14.46 0.29
N VAL A 18 -2.08 -13.21 -0.18
CA VAL A 18 -0.93 -12.66 -0.92
C VAL A 18 0.28 -12.55 0.02
N PHE A 19 0.06 -12.04 1.23
CA PHE A 19 1.09 -11.96 2.27
C PHE A 19 1.73 -13.33 2.56
N ALA A 20 0.91 -14.36 2.76
CA ALA A 20 1.38 -15.72 3.00
C ALA A 20 2.07 -16.35 1.77
N SER A 21 1.61 -16.05 0.54
CA SER A 21 2.23 -16.56 -0.69
C SER A 21 3.67 -16.05 -0.90
N LEU A 22 3.99 -14.88 -0.34
CA LEU A 22 5.37 -14.38 -0.26
C LEU A 22 6.16 -15.06 0.86
N GLY A 23 5.64 -16.09 1.52
CA GLY A 23 6.23 -16.75 2.68
C GLY A 23 6.55 -15.77 3.80
N LEU A 24 5.67 -14.79 4.02
CA LEU A 24 5.68 -13.92 5.18
C LEU A 24 4.65 -14.45 6.17
N GLU A 25 4.98 -14.36 7.45
CA GLU A 25 4.10 -14.73 8.54
C GLU A 25 4.06 -13.61 9.57
N ALA A 26 2.91 -13.45 10.22
CA ALA A 26 2.71 -12.41 11.21
C ALA A 26 2.14 -13.03 12.48
N ARG A 27 2.68 -12.60 13.63
CA ARG A 27 2.17 -12.95 14.95
C ARG A 27 0.80 -12.34 15.20
N ALA A 28 0.60 -11.12 14.71
CA ALA A 28 -0.65 -10.39 14.82
C ALA A 28 -0.85 -9.49 13.58
N LYS A 29 -2.11 -9.12 13.33
CA LYS A 29 -2.45 -8.11 12.32
C LYS A 29 -3.54 -7.18 12.83
N PHE A 30 -3.45 -5.91 12.48
CA PHE A 30 -4.39 -4.88 12.90
C PHE A 30 -4.77 -4.01 11.71
N ASN A 31 -6.06 -3.70 11.60
CA ASN A 31 -6.49 -2.62 10.75
C ASN A 31 -6.10 -1.30 11.41
N VAL A 32 -5.41 -0.44 10.66
CA VAL A 32 -4.95 0.86 11.14
C VAL A 32 -5.18 1.92 10.08
N THR A 33 -5.09 3.17 10.50
CA THR A 33 -5.14 4.32 9.61
C THR A 33 -3.83 5.11 9.64
N LEU A 34 -3.48 5.68 8.48
CA LEU A 34 -2.41 6.65 8.32
C LEU A 34 -3.02 8.00 7.90
N SER A 35 -2.87 9.02 8.75
CA SER A 35 -3.41 10.36 8.51
C SER A 35 -2.54 11.15 7.53
N ALA A 36 -3.16 12.04 6.76
CA ALA A 36 -2.53 12.96 5.80
C ALA A 36 -1.77 12.28 4.64
N TYR A 37 -2.11 11.03 4.33
CA TYR A 37 -1.60 10.29 3.18
C TYR A 37 -2.75 9.68 2.36
N LYS A 38 -2.49 9.49 1.06
CA LYS A 38 -3.36 8.79 0.13
C LYS A 38 -2.55 7.78 -0.68
N MET A 39 -3.15 6.62 -0.94
CA MET A 39 -2.64 5.65 -1.90
C MET A 39 -2.92 6.14 -3.33
N VAL A 40 -1.91 6.05 -4.19
CA VAL A 40 -1.94 6.42 -5.61
C VAL A 40 -1.20 5.36 -6.42
N PHE A 41 -1.35 5.35 -7.74
CA PHE A 41 -0.65 4.41 -8.63
C PHE A 41 0.43 5.14 -9.44
N HIS A 42 1.30 5.86 -8.75
CA HIS A 42 2.34 6.67 -9.39
C HIS A 42 3.69 5.97 -9.50
N LYS A 43 3.88 4.78 -8.92
CA LYS A 43 5.17 4.07 -9.03
C LYS A 43 5.34 3.58 -10.47
N ILE A 44 6.44 3.93 -11.11
CA ILE A 44 6.79 3.39 -12.43
C ILE A 44 7.08 1.88 -12.27
N PRO A 45 6.46 0.98 -13.05
CA PRO A 45 6.76 -0.45 -12.99
C PRO A 45 8.24 -0.73 -13.28
N LYS A 46 8.82 -1.76 -12.63
CA LYS A 46 10.23 -2.14 -12.88
C LYS A 46 10.40 -2.82 -14.25
N ASP A 47 9.34 -3.49 -14.66
CA ASP A 47 9.19 -4.35 -15.82
C ASP A 47 8.04 -3.80 -16.70
N PRO A 48 8.18 -2.59 -17.27
CA PRO A 48 7.10 -1.87 -17.94
C PRO A 48 6.47 -2.63 -19.11
N GLU A 49 7.18 -3.59 -19.70
CA GLU A 49 6.66 -4.50 -20.74
C GLU A 49 5.48 -5.38 -20.27
N ASN A 50 5.34 -5.60 -18.96
CA ASN A 50 4.24 -6.36 -18.36
C ASN A 50 3.03 -5.48 -18.00
N TYR A 51 3.09 -4.18 -18.29
CA TYR A 51 2.08 -3.19 -17.92
C TYR A 51 1.54 -2.48 -19.15
N LYS A 52 0.30 -1.98 -19.05
CA LYS A 52 -0.24 -1.12 -20.11
C LYS A 52 0.48 0.22 -20.13
N GLU A 53 0.52 0.86 -21.29
CA GLU A 53 1.02 2.23 -21.38
C GLU A 53 0.21 3.15 -20.44
N GLY A 54 0.93 3.93 -19.62
CA GLY A 54 0.33 4.80 -18.61
C GLY A 54 -0.09 4.10 -17.30
N GLU A 55 0.11 2.78 -17.19
CA GLU A 55 -0.20 2.04 -15.97
C GLU A 55 0.92 2.19 -14.92
N GLY A 56 0.53 2.41 -13.66
CA GLY A 56 1.44 2.53 -12.55
C GLY A 56 1.17 1.54 -11.42
N CYS A 57 2.13 1.45 -10.53
CA CYS A 57 2.11 0.61 -9.34
C CYS A 57 1.74 1.43 -8.09
N PRO A 58 1.20 0.77 -7.05
CA PRO A 58 0.75 1.45 -5.84
C PRO A 58 1.91 2.11 -5.09
N THR A 59 1.69 3.32 -4.62
CA THR A 59 2.53 4.00 -3.63
C THR A 59 1.68 4.95 -2.78
N ILE A 60 2.30 5.62 -1.80
CA ILE A 60 1.60 6.62 -0.98
C ILE A 60 2.24 7.99 -1.13
N ILE A 61 1.40 9.02 -1.15
CA ILE A 61 1.85 10.42 -1.15
C ILE A 61 1.09 11.21 -0.08
N PRO A 62 1.65 12.32 0.42
CA PRO A 62 0.89 13.24 1.25
C PRO A 62 -0.39 13.71 0.55
N THR A 63 -1.44 13.94 1.33
CA THR A 63 -2.65 14.61 0.83
C THR A 63 -2.42 16.11 0.65
N ASP A 64 -3.15 16.74 -0.27
CA ASP A 64 -2.98 18.18 -0.59
C ASP A 64 -3.40 19.10 0.57
N SER A 65 -4.18 18.56 1.50
CA SER A 65 -4.45 19.14 2.81
C SER A 65 -4.08 18.11 3.89
N ASN A 66 -3.87 18.52 5.14
CA ASN A 66 -3.71 17.57 6.26
C ASN A 66 -5.01 16.80 6.61
N ILE A 67 -5.99 16.83 5.70
CA ILE A 67 -7.29 16.18 5.81
C ILE A 67 -7.25 14.96 4.90
N GLY A 68 -7.47 13.80 5.49
CA GLY A 68 -7.46 12.52 4.79
C GLY A 68 -6.86 11.44 5.66
N MET A 69 -7.41 10.23 5.54
CA MET A 69 -6.89 9.05 6.20
C MET A 69 -6.93 7.91 5.19
N MET A 70 -5.82 7.19 5.08
CA MET A 70 -5.79 5.94 4.35
C MET A 70 -5.84 4.77 5.32
N GLU A 71 -6.53 3.71 4.94
CA GLU A 71 -6.56 2.45 5.68
C GLU A 71 -5.52 1.48 5.14
N GLY A 72 -5.03 0.62 6.01
CA GLY A 72 -4.18 -0.50 5.65
C GLY A 72 -4.09 -1.50 6.80
N VAL A 73 -3.23 -2.50 6.63
CA VAL A 73 -3.02 -3.57 7.59
C VAL A 73 -1.63 -3.47 8.18
N LEU A 74 -1.55 -3.42 9.50
CA LEU A 74 -0.31 -3.48 10.24
C LEU A 74 -0.05 -4.92 10.68
N TYR A 75 1.00 -5.53 10.14
CA TYR A 75 1.47 -6.87 10.50
C TYR A 75 2.58 -6.77 11.55
N GLU A 76 2.46 -7.52 12.64
CA GLU A 76 3.55 -7.76 13.57
C GLU A 76 4.34 -8.98 13.10
N ILE A 77 5.53 -8.77 12.54
CA ILE A 77 6.37 -9.81 11.92
C ILE A 77 7.67 -10.00 12.68
N ASP A 78 8.27 -11.18 12.57
CA ASP A 78 9.64 -11.40 13.03
C ASP A 78 10.60 -10.52 12.21
N GLU A 79 11.51 -9.82 12.89
CA GLU A 79 12.51 -8.93 12.27
C GLU A 79 13.36 -9.66 11.21
N THR A 80 13.56 -10.97 11.35
CA THR A 80 14.27 -11.79 10.35
C THR A 80 13.58 -11.85 9.00
N LEU A 81 12.28 -11.54 8.92
CA LEU A 81 11.53 -11.44 7.67
C LEU A 81 11.68 -10.08 6.98
N LEU A 82 12.23 -9.06 7.66
CA LEU A 82 12.38 -7.72 7.11
C LEU A 82 13.18 -7.67 5.80
N PRO A 83 14.30 -8.41 5.63
CA PRO A 83 15.01 -8.46 4.35
C PRO A 83 14.16 -8.97 3.18
N LYS A 84 13.21 -9.87 3.45
CA LYS A 84 12.29 -10.41 2.44
C LYS A 84 11.25 -9.37 2.01
N VAL A 85 10.79 -8.56 2.96
CA VAL A 85 9.93 -7.40 2.67
C VAL A 85 10.73 -6.34 1.89
N ASP A 86 11.99 -6.08 2.28
CA ASP A 86 12.89 -5.17 1.55
C ASP A 86 13.09 -5.64 0.10
N GLU A 87 13.33 -6.93 -0.11
CA GLU A 87 13.48 -7.52 -1.45
C GLU A 87 12.21 -7.34 -2.30
N HIS A 88 11.03 -7.64 -1.73
CA HIS A 88 9.75 -7.46 -2.42
C HIS A 88 9.56 -6.03 -2.93
N TYR A 89 9.87 -5.04 -2.10
CA TYR A 89 9.79 -3.64 -2.47
C TYR A 89 11.02 -3.13 -3.24
N GLY A 90 12.08 -3.93 -3.41
CA GLY A 90 13.35 -3.47 -3.98
C GLY A 90 13.99 -2.32 -3.20
N HIS A 91 13.87 -2.34 -1.88
CA HIS A 91 14.52 -1.38 -0.99
C HIS A 91 16.05 -1.54 -1.03
N PRO A 92 16.84 -0.44 -1.05
CA PRO A 92 16.39 0.96 -1.01
C PRO A 92 16.05 1.57 -2.36
N ASN A 93 16.45 0.98 -3.49
CA ASN A 93 16.46 1.64 -4.79
C ASN A 93 15.05 2.04 -5.27
N GLU A 94 14.09 1.14 -5.17
CA GLU A 94 12.77 1.30 -5.78
C GLU A 94 11.78 1.95 -4.82
N TYR A 95 11.85 1.51 -3.56
CA TYR A 95 11.08 2.06 -2.45
C TYR A 95 12.00 2.35 -1.27
N GLN A 96 11.79 3.49 -0.63
CA GLN A 96 12.37 3.82 0.66
C GLN A 96 11.49 3.26 1.79
N ARG A 97 12.13 2.69 2.81
CA ARG A 97 11.47 2.28 4.05
C ARG A 97 11.46 3.44 5.03
N LYS A 98 10.27 3.81 5.52
CA LYS A 98 10.09 4.87 6.52
C LYS A 98 9.38 4.35 7.75
N LYS A 99 9.78 4.83 8.93
CA LYS A 99 9.06 4.58 10.17
C LYS A 99 8.00 5.66 10.33
N MET A 100 6.73 5.26 10.39
CA MET A 100 5.59 6.15 10.50
C MET A 100 4.69 5.75 11.67
N ARG A 101 3.84 6.68 12.10
CA ARG A 101 2.90 6.50 13.21
C ARG A 101 1.49 6.27 12.67
N PHE A 102 0.89 5.16 13.05
CA PHE A 102 -0.43 4.72 12.65
C PHE A 102 -1.40 4.79 13.84
N THR A 103 -2.69 4.94 13.55
CA THR A 103 -3.76 4.97 14.55
C THR A 103 -4.57 3.68 14.49
N LYS A 104 -4.62 2.93 15.59
CA LYS A 104 -5.48 1.75 15.76
C LYS A 104 -6.93 2.17 16.02
N HIS A 105 -7.87 1.22 15.92
CA HIS A 105 -9.29 1.46 16.19
C HIS A 105 -9.61 1.88 17.63
N ASP A 106 -8.75 1.55 18.59
CA ASP A 106 -8.84 1.98 19.99
C ASP A 106 -8.23 3.37 20.23
N PHE A 107 -7.92 4.11 19.16
CA PHE A 107 -7.26 5.42 19.17
C PHE A 107 -5.84 5.42 19.73
N THR A 108 -5.22 4.26 19.94
CA THR A 108 -3.80 4.18 20.31
C THR A 108 -2.90 4.34 19.09
N PHE A 109 -1.71 4.86 19.33
CA PHE A 109 -0.69 5.03 18.30
C PHE A 109 0.30 3.88 18.31
N VAL A 110 0.71 3.47 17.11
CA VAL A 110 1.74 2.45 16.91
C VAL A 110 2.70 2.87 15.81
N ASN A 111 4.00 2.69 16.04
CA ASN A 111 5.00 2.94 15.02
C ASN A 111 5.24 1.67 14.20
N GLY A 112 5.38 1.83 12.88
CA GLY A 112 5.71 0.73 11.98
C GLY A 112 6.45 1.21 10.73
N PHE A 113 7.02 0.26 10.00
CA PHE A 113 7.67 0.50 8.72
C PHE A 113 6.63 0.51 7.60
N VAL A 114 6.79 1.45 6.67
CA VAL A 114 6.03 1.54 5.42
C VAL A 114 7.00 1.80 4.28
N TYR A 115 6.68 1.26 3.11
CA TYR A 115 7.46 1.43 1.90
C TYR A 115 6.81 2.48 1.01
N ILE A 116 7.57 3.49 0.64
CA ILE A 116 7.14 4.58 -0.23
C ILE A 116 8.06 4.57 -1.44
N ALA A 117 7.51 4.70 -2.64
CA ALA A 117 8.30 4.76 -3.86
C ALA A 117 9.33 5.89 -3.77
N GLN A 118 10.54 5.65 -4.28
CA GLN A 118 11.51 6.72 -4.50
C GLN A 118 10.98 7.71 -5.54
N ILE A 119 11.28 9.00 -5.38
CA ILE A 119 10.69 10.06 -6.22
C ILE A 119 11.13 9.93 -7.69
N GLU A 120 12.37 9.48 -7.90
CA GLU A 120 13.00 9.17 -9.18
C GLU A 120 12.26 8.05 -9.93
N HIS A 121 11.52 7.23 -9.18
CA HIS A 121 10.78 6.08 -9.67
C HIS A 121 9.26 6.32 -9.65
N THR A 122 8.81 7.58 -9.66
CA THR A 122 7.40 7.96 -9.68
C THR A 122 7.05 8.92 -10.81
N ASP A 123 5.83 8.80 -11.34
CA ASP A 123 5.21 9.75 -12.27
C ASP A 123 3.72 9.93 -11.93
N SER A 124 3.31 11.17 -11.69
CA SER A 124 1.94 11.51 -11.30
C SER A 124 0.90 11.37 -12.39
N ARG A 125 1.32 11.11 -13.64
CA ARG A 125 0.43 10.86 -14.77
C ARG A 125 -0.03 9.40 -14.84
N LEU A 126 0.63 8.51 -14.12
CA LEU A 126 0.30 7.09 -14.10
C LEU A 126 -1.01 6.84 -13.34
N LEU A 127 -1.76 5.87 -13.85
CA LEU A 127 -3.05 5.44 -13.31
C LEU A 127 -3.03 3.92 -13.10
N PRO A 128 -3.88 3.36 -12.22
CA PRO A 128 -4.09 1.92 -12.22
C PRO A 128 -4.78 1.45 -13.49
N SER A 129 -4.64 0.18 -13.84
CA SER A 129 -5.60 -0.47 -14.76
C SER A 129 -6.82 -0.99 -14.01
N GLN A 130 -7.93 -1.19 -14.72
CA GLN A 130 -9.11 -1.85 -14.13
C GLN A 130 -8.77 -3.25 -13.61
N ALA A 131 -7.88 -3.97 -14.33
CA ALA A 131 -7.42 -5.30 -13.92
C ALA A 131 -6.62 -5.25 -12.61
N GLN A 132 -5.78 -4.24 -12.41
CA GLN A 132 -5.06 -4.04 -11.16
C GLN A 132 -6.01 -3.72 -10.00
N LEU A 133 -7.01 -2.85 -10.21
CA LEU A 133 -8.03 -2.56 -9.19
C LEU A 133 -8.87 -3.81 -8.83
N ASP A 134 -9.14 -4.68 -9.80
CA ASP A 134 -9.89 -5.92 -9.57
C ASP A 134 -9.14 -6.90 -8.64
N ARG A 135 -7.81 -6.88 -8.62
CA ARG A 135 -7.00 -7.68 -7.67
C ARG A 135 -7.28 -7.30 -6.23
N TYR A 136 -7.70 -6.06 -5.97
CA TYR A 136 -8.05 -5.61 -4.62
C TYR A 136 -9.44 -6.05 -4.17
N ARG A 137 -10.27 -6.70 -4.98
CA ARG A 137 -11.63 -7.13 -4.57
C ARG A 137 -11.68 -7.91 -3.24
N PRO A 138 -10.72 -8.83 -2.93
CA PRO A 138 -10.69 -9.51 -1.64
C PRO A 138 -10.46 -8.57 -0.45
N ALA A 139 -9.85 -7.39 -0.67
CA ALA A 139 -9.61 -6.38 0.35
C ALA A 139 -10.88 -5.84 1.01
N ARG A 140 -12.05 -6.04 0.38
CA ARG A 140 -13.37 -5.71 0.96
C ARG A 140 -13.61 -6.39 2.32
N LYS A 141 -12.94 -7.51 2.60
CA LYS A 141 -13.04 -8.21 3.90
C LYS A 141 -12.19 -7.57 5.01
N VAL A 142 -11.19 -6.78 4.64
CA VAL A 142 -10.20 -6.19 5.57
C VAL A 142 -10.31 -4.68 5.68
N MET A 143 -10.96 -3.98 4.75
CA MET A 143 -11.12 -2.53 4.77
C MET A 143 -12.56 -2.10 5.05
N THR A 144 -12.75 -0.86 5.50
CA THR A 144 -14.08 -0.28 5.57
C THR A 144 -14.68 -0.14 4.17
N ARG A 145 -16.00 -0.23 4.08
CA ARG A 145 -16.73 -0.12 2.81
C ARG A 145 -16.46 1.22 2.12
N LEU A 146 -16.38 2.31 2.89
CA LEU A 146 -16.17 3.65 2.34
C LEU A 146 -14.76 3.79 1.74
N TYR A 147 -13.73 3.35 2.45
CA TYR A 147 -12.36 3.40 1.96
C TYR A 147 -12.17 2.50 0.74
N PHE A 148 -12.64 1.25 0.82
CA PHE A 148 -12.59 0.31 -0.30
C PHE A 148 -13.27 0.87 -1.55
N SER A 149 -14.47 1.45 -1.41
CA SER A 149 -15.20 2.05 -2.52
C SER A 149 -14.40 3.19 -3.17
N ARG A 150 -13.72 4.04 -2.40
CA ARG A 150 -12.88 5.12 -2.94
C ARG A 150 -11.65 4.58 -3.66
N MET A 151 -11.05 3.51 -3.14
CA MET A 151 -9.87 2.88 -3.75
C MET A 151 -10.19 2.27 -5.13
N VAL A 152 -11.29 1.52 -5.26
CA VAL A 152 -11.63 0.83 -6.52
C VAL A 152 -12.39 1.69 -7.53
N THR A 153 -12.67 2.97 -7.21
CA THR A 153 -13.31 3.92 -8.12
C THR A 153 -12.38 5.01 -8.62
N GLN A 154 -11.06 4.84 -8.41
CA GLN A 154 -10.05 5.70 -9.01
C GLN A 154 -10.15 5.69 -10.54
N ALA A 155 -9.74 6.79 -11.18
CA ALA A 155 -9.57 6.82 -12.63
C ALA A 155 -8.56 5.75 -13.04
N THR A 156 -8.81 5.10 -14.17
CA THR A 156 -7.91 4.06 -14.71
C THR A 156 -7.34 4.49 -16.05
N VAL A 157 -6.34 3.76 -16.55
CA VAL A 157 -5.82 3.98 -17.91
C VAL A 157 -6.91 3.85 -18.98
N GLU A 158 -7.93 3.02 -18.75
CA GLU A 158 -9.08 2.85 -19.65
C GLU A 158 -10.13 3.97 -19.51
N GLU A 159 -10.27 4.55 -18.31
CA GLU A 159 -11.25 5.61 -18.01
C GLU A 159 -10.60 6.79 -17.26
N PRO A 160 -9.73 7.58 -17.91
CA PRO A 160 -8.91 8.60 -17.24
C PRO A 160 -9.73 9.79 -16.71
N HIS A 161 -10.94 10.01 -17.25
CA HIS A 161 -11.81 11.14 -16.89
C HIS A 161 -12.89 10.79 -15.88
N LYS A 162 -12.81 9.62 -15.23
CA LYS A 162 -13.78 9.20 -14.21
C LYS A 162 -13.78 10.19 -13.05
N ARG A 163 -14.89 10.89 -12.84
CA ARG A 163 -15.05 11.81 -11.73
C ARG A 163 -15.06 11.01 -10.43
N ARG A 164 -14.17 11.35 -9.48
CA ARG A 164 -14.23 10.82 -8.12
C ARG A 164 -15.57 11.24 -7.50
N PRO A 165 -16.36 10.33 -6.92
CA PRO A 165 -17.57 10.68 -6.18
C PRO A 165 -17.26 11.51 -4.93
#